data_AF-A0A5B6U047-F1
#
_entry.id   AF-A0A5B6U047-F1
#
_cell.length_a   1.000
_cell.length_b   1.000
_cell.length_c   1.000
_cell.angle_alpha   90.00
_cell.angle_beta   90.00
_cell.angle_gamma   90.00
#
_symmetry.space_group_name_H-M   'P 1'
#
loop_
_entity.id
_entity.type
_entity.pdbx_description
1 polymer ?
#
loop_
_entity_poly.entity_id
_entity_poly.type
_entity_poly.pdbx_seq_one_letter_code
_entity_poly.pdbx_strand_id
1 'polypeptide(L)'
;MVKTPAEYQRAYRQRKAELARLGGDPTDNLAKEPFNEFLPHDGNWAVIEEVLDCVGVMPPTFDADTDDQWQEAWDEPYRGSIGRAERMVGAFLDAASGLADAIARFKRKEIDRAIAELESADMTNAATKKEALAEIVRLNRIRDQLDKQVRWSLPQWKTRGDSK
;
A
#
# COMPACT_ATOMS: atom_id res chain seq x y z
N MET A 1 -35.11 2.78 -36.54
CA MET A 1 -34.94 1.45 -35.92
C MET A 1 -34.98 1.62 -34.41
N VAL A 2 -35.86 0.90 -33.72
CA VAL A 2 -35.90 0.88 -32.25
C VAL A 2 -34.72 0.05 -31.77
N LYS A 3 -33.89 0.60 -30.89
CA LYS A 3 -32.73 -0.11 -30.33
C LYS A 3 -33.19 -1.37 -29.61
N THR A 4 -32.43 -2.45 -29.76
CA THR A 4 -32.67 -3.69 -29.03
C THR A 4 -32.37 -3.52 -27.53
N PRO A 5 -32.95 -4.36 -26.65
CA PRO A 5 -32.67 -4.30 -25.21
C PRO A 5 -31.18 -4.41 -24.86
N ALA A 6 -30.42 -5.19 -25.64
CA ALA A 6 -28.96 -5.33 -25.48
C ALA A 6 -28.20 -4.04 -25.84
N GLU A 7 -28.63 -3.33 -26.88
CA GLU A 7 -28.06 -2.04 -27.27
C GLU A 7 -28.41 -0.93 -26.27
N TYR A 8 -29.61 -0.97 -25.67
CA TYR A 8 -29.97 -0.09 -24.56
C TYR A 8 -29.10 -0.32 -23.33
N GLN A 9 -28.87 -1.59 -22.95
CA GLN A 9 -27.96 -1.91 -21.84
C GLN A 9 -26.51 -1.53 -22.13
N ARG A 10 -26.02 -1.70 -23.35
CA ARG A 10 -24.67 -1.23 -23.74
C ARG A 10 -24.57 0.30 -23.66
N ALA A 11 -25.53 1.02 -24.22
CA ALA A 11 -25.55 2.49 -24.20
C ALA A 11 -25.70 3.05 -22.77
N TYR A 12 -26.46 2.38 -21.91
CA TYR A 12 -26.59 2.74 -20.50
C TYR A 12 -25.28 2.54 -19.74
N ARG A 13 -24.61 1.39 -19.94
CA ARG A 13 -23.28 1.13 -19.36
C ARG A 13 -22.24 2.14 -19.84
N GLN A 14 -22.25 2.46 -21.13
CA GLN A 14 -21.38 3.50 -21.70
C GLN A 14 -21.67 4.88 -21.10
N ARG A 15 -22.93 5.31 -20.99
CA ARG A 15 -23.28 6.58 -20.32
C ARG A 15 -22.91 6.61 -18.86
N LYS A 16 -23.09 5.50 -18.12
CA LYS A 16 -22.72 5.43 -16.70
C LYS A 16 -21.18 5.49 -16.54
N ALA A 17 -20.43 4.83 -17.43
CA ALA A 17 -18.97 4.92 -17.46
C ALA A 17 -18.48 6.33 -17.83
N GLU A 18 -19.11 6.98 -18.82
CA GLU A 18 -18.83 8.36 -19.22
C GLU A 18 -19.11 9.35 -18.08
N LEU A 19 -20.23 9.18 -17.37
CA LEU A 19 -20.62 10.00 -16.22
C LEU A 19 -19.72 9.75 -15.00
N ALA A 20 -19.28 8.52 -14.77
CA ALA A 20 -18.28 8.22 -13.74
C ALA A 20 -16.93 8.90 -14.04
N ARG A 21 -16.54 8.98 -15.32
CA ARG A 21 -15.34 9.71 -15.77
C ARG A 21 -15.39 11.21 -15.48
N LEU A 22 -16.59 11.80 -15.42
CA LEU A 22 -16.79 13.23 -15.19
C LEU A 22 -16.72 13.63 -13.70
N GLY A 23 -16.76 12.68 -12.76
CA GLY A 23 -16.55 12.91 -11.32
C GLY A 23 -15.17 12.47 -10.80
N GLY A 24 -14.26 12.09 -11.70
CA GLY A 24 -12.97 11.48 -11.42
C GLY A 24 -11.82 12.44 -11.15
N ASP A 25 -10.61 11.91 -11.27
CA ASP A 25 -9.39 12.69 -11.14
C ASP A 25 -9.32 13.72 -12.29
N PRO A 26 -8.89 14.97 -12.04
CA PRO A 26 -8.70 15.99 -13.07
C PRO A 26 -7.96 15.53 -14.33
N THR A 27 -7.05 14.56 -14.19
CA THR A 27 -6.25 14.02 -15.29
C THR A 27 -7.02 13.05 -16.20
N ASP A 28 -8.18 12.54 -15.78
CA ASP A 28 -8.97 11.56 -16.54
C ASP A 28 -9.40 12.08 -17.92
N ASN A 29 -9.60 13.40 -18.04
CA ASN A 29 -9.98 14.05 -19.30
C ASN A 29 -8.77 14.38 -20.19
N LEU A 30 -7.54 14.26 -19.66
CA LEU A 30 -6.30 14.54 -20.38
C LEU A 30 -5.67 13.27 -20.97
N ALA A 31 -5.93 12.12 -20.35
CA ALA A 31 -5.41 10.84 -20.81
C ALA A 31 -5.87 10.53 -22.24
N LYS A 32 -4.89 10.25 -23.12
CA LYS A 32 -5.12 9.90 -24.53
C LYS A 32 -5.02 8.39 -24.78
N GLU A 33 -4.37 7.68 -23.87
CA GLU A 33 -4.23 6.23 -23.88
C GLU A 33 -4.64 5.67 -22.51
N PRO A 34 -5.23 4.47 -22.45
CA PRO A 34 -5.46 3.76 -21.21
C PRO A 34 -4.16 3.39 -20.47
N PHE A 35 -4.22 3.29 -19.15
CA PHE A 35 -3.03 2.97 -18.35
C PHE A 35 -2.47 1.56 -18.62
N ASN A 36 -3.34 0.58 -18.90
CA ASN A 36 -2.91 -0.77 -19.29
C ASN A 36 -2.12 -0.82 -20.60
N GLU A 37 -2.33 0.16 -21.51
CA GLU A 37 -1.55 0.27 -22.74
C GLU A 37 -0.22 1.01 -22.51
N PHE A 38 -0.20 1.99 -21.60
CA PHE A 38 1.01 2.71 -21.20
C PHE A 38 2.00 1.81 -20.43
N LEU A 39 1.51 1.03 -19.47
CA LEU A 39 2.33 0.34 -18.47
C LEU A 39 3.41 -0.60 -19.04
N PRO A 40 3.14 -1.42 -20.08
CA PRO A 40 4.17 -2.28 -20.69
C PRO A 40 5.33 -1.52 -21.34
N HIS A 41 5.15 -0.23 -21.61
CA HIS A 41 6.18 0.65 -22.18
C HIS A 41 6.92 1.46 -21.11
N ASP A 42 6.45 1.43 -19.86
CA ASP A 42 7.13 2.07 -18.74
C ASP A 42 8.29 1.19 -18.24
N GLY A 43 9.51 1.72 -18.33
CA GLY A 43 10.72 0.99 -17.99
C GLY A 43 10.82 0.58 -16.51
N ASN A 44 10.00 1.16 -15.63
CA ASN A 44 10.01 0.85 -14.21
C ASN A 44 9.07 -0.32 -13.85
N TRP A 45 8.15 -0.72 -14.75
CA TRP A 45 7.20 -1.80 -14.46
C TRP A 45 7.88 -3.14 -14.15
N ALA A 46 8.89 -3.53 -14.94
CA ALA A 46 9.67 -4.74 -14.72
C ALA A 46 10.35 -4.78 -13.34
N VAL A 47 10.79 -3.63 -12.82
CA VAL A 47 11.39 -3.52 -11.49
C VAL A 47 10.35 -3.75 -10.40
N ILE A 48 9.12 -3.24 -10.60
CA ILE A 48 8.02 -3.46 -9.66
C ILE A 48 7.66 -4.94 -9.60
N GLU A 49 7.59 -5.61 -10.75
CA GLU A 49 7.34 -7.06 -10.83
C GLU A 49 8.39 -7.87 -10.08
N GLU A 50 9.68 -7.57 -10.30
CA GLU A 50 10.79 -8.24 -9.62
C GLU A 50 10.74 -8.07 -8.10
N VAL A 51 10.45 -6.87 -7.61
CA VAL A 51 10.39 -6.58 -6.16
C VAL A 51 9.24 -7.34 -5.48
N LEU A 52 8.08 -7.42 -6.13
CA LEU A 52 6.93 -8.17 -5.60
C LEU A 52 7.20 -9.68 -5.60
N ASP A 53 7.77 -10.22 -6.68
CA ASP A 53 8.12 -11.64 -6.78
C ASP A 53 9.17 -12.05 -5.72
N CYS A 54 10.15 -11.18 -5.44
CA CYS A 54 11.16 -11.40 -4.39
C CYS A 54 10.57 -11.60 -2.98
N VAL A 55 9.36 -11.12 -2.73
CA VAL A 55 8.64 -11.31 -1.45
C VAL A 55 7.47 -12.29 -1.56
N GLY A 56 7.39 -13.04 -2.66
CA GLY A 56 6.36 -14.05 -2.92
C GLY A 56 4.97 -13.45 -3.19
N VAL A 57 4.90 -12.18 -3.61
CA VAL A 57 3.66 -11.52 -4.02
C VAL A 57 3.58 -11.58 -5.54
N MET A 58 2.55 -12.25 -6.06
CA MET A 58 2.33 -12.29 -7.51
C MET A 58 2.03 -10.88 -8.02
N PRO A 59 2.82 -10.34 -8.97
CA PRO A 59 2.56 -9.02 -9.53
C PRO A 59 1.18 -8.97 -10.20
N PRO A 60 0.46 -7.84 -10.09
CA PRO A 60 -0.82 -7.70 -10.79
C PRO A 60 -0.58 -7.64 -12.31
N THR A 61 -1.47 -8.22 -13.10
CA THR A 61 -1.49 -7.98 -14.54
C THR A 61 -2.44 -6.85 -14.90
N PHE A 62 -2.12 -6.13 -15.98
CA PHE A 62 -2.95 -5.08 -16.56
C PHE A 62 -3.20 -5.42 -18.04
N ASP A 63 -3.90 -6.52 -18.28
CA ASP A 63 -4.16 -7.02 -19.65
C ASP A 63 -5.30 -6.27 -20.35
N ALA A 64 -6.14 -5.57 -19.58
CA ALA A 64 -7.28 -4.80 -20.07
C ALA A 64 -7.48 -3.54 -19.23
N ASP A 65 -8.20 -2.56 -19.79
CA ASP A 65 -8.58 -1.34 -19.09
C ASP A 65 -9.77 -1.58 -18.13
N THR A 66 -9.57 -2.45 -17.14
CA THR A 66 -10.62 -2.84 -16.18
C THR A 66 -10.19 -2.78 -14.72
N ASP A 67 -11.20 -2.65 -13.86
CA ASP A 67 -11.07 -2.78 -12.41
C ASP A 67 -12.18 -3.68 -11.86
N ASP A 68 -11.99 -5.00 -11.96
CA ASP A 68 -13.00 -5.98 -11.57
C ASP A 68 -13.24 -6.03 -10.06
N GLN A 69 -12.30 -5.51 -9.26
CA GLN A 69 -12.43 -5.45 -7.80
C GLN A 69 -13.11 -4.16 -7.33
N TRP A 70 -13.37 -3.20 -8.23
CA TRP A 70 -14.05 -1.96 -7.88
C TRP A 70 -15.47 -2.22 -7.36
N GLN A 71 -15.87 -1.45 -6.35
CA GLN A 71 -17.20 -1.54 -5.74
C GLN A 71 -17.87 -0.16 -5.69
N GLU A 72 -19.15 -0.12 -6.04
CA GLU A 72 -19.96 1.11 -6.02
C GLU A 72 -20.07 1.73 -4.60
N ALA A 73 -19.87 0.92 -3.56
CA ALA A 73 -19.89 1.37 -2.16
C ALA A 73 -18.69 2.25 -1.76
N TRP A 74 -17.65 2.35 -2.59
CA TRP A 74 -16.43 3.10 -2.25
C TRP A 74 -16.55 4.61 -2.50
N ASP A 75 -17.68 5.09 -3.03
CA ASP A 75 -17.92 6.50 -3.34
C ASP A 75 -16.81 7.14 -4.21
N GLU A 76 -16.04 6.30 -4.92
CA GLU A 76 -15.03 6.69 -5.89
C GLU A 76 -15.51 6.26 -7.28
N PRO A 77 -15.33 7.08 -8.32
CA PRO A 77 -15.72 6.72 -9.68
C PRO A 77 -14.90 5.55 -10.21
N TYR A 78 -15.54 4.71 -11.03
CA TYR A 78 -14.84 3.67 -11.77
C TYR A 78 -13.93 4.31 -12.83
N ARG A 79 -12.62 4.03 -12.73
CA ARG A 79 -11.59 4.62 -13.59
C ARG A 79 -10.72 3.57 -14.29
N GLY A 80 -11.23 2.35 -14.47
CA GLY A 80 -10.52 1.28 -15.18
C GLY A 80 -9.15 0.95 -14.57
N SER A 81 -8.18 0.65 -15.43
CA SER A 81 -6.84 0.20 -15.04
C SER A 81 -6.07 1.24 -14.20
N ILE A 82 -6.22 2.53 -14.48
CA ILE A 82 -5.56 3.58 -13.68
C ILE A 82 -6.15 3.65 -12.27
N GLY A 83 -7.48 3.60 -12.14
CA GLY A 83 -8.15 3.56 -10.84
C GLY A 83 -7.70 2.36 -10.01
N ARG A 84 -7.60 1.19 -10.65
CA ARG A 84 -7.06 -0.01 -10.01
C ARG A 84 -5.63 0.20 -9.51
N ALA A 85 -4.73 0.72 -10.35
CA ALA A 85 -3.33 0.97 -9.99
C ALA A 85 -3.20 1.93 -8.79
N GLU A 86 -3.95 3.04 -8.80
CA GLU A 86 -3.93 4.01 -7.70
C GLU A 86 -4.46 3.43 -6.38
N ARG A 87 -5.51 2.60 -6.43
CA ARG A 87 -6.00 1.87 -5.25
C ARG A 87 -4.98 0.86 -4.74
N MET A 88 -4.24 0.21 -5.64
CA MET A 88 -3.19 -0.73 -5.26
C MET A 88 -2.07 -0.05 -4.48
N VAL A 89 -1.65 1.17 -4.86
CA VAL A 89 -0.65 1.93 -4.08
C VAL A 89 -1.13 2.14 -2.64
N GLY A 90 -2.40 2.52 -2.45
CA GLY A 90 -3.00 2.65 -1.11
C GLY A 90 -2.97 1.34 -0.33
N ALA A 91 -3.44 0.25 -0.95
CA ALA A 91 -3.45 -1.07 -0.32
C ALA A 91 -2.05 -1.57 0.05
N PHE A 92 -1.03 -1.30 -0.76
CA PHE A 92 0.36 -1.65 -0.45
C PHE A 92 0.91 -0.84 0.71
N LEU A 93 0.59 0.44 0.82
CA LEU A 93 0.99 1.27 1.96
C LEU A 93 0.32 0.82 3.26
N ASP A 94 -0.95 0.45 3.21
CA ASP A 94 -1.68 -0.10 4.36
C ASP A 94 -1.08 -1.44 4.79
N ALA A 95 -0.81 -2.34 3.84
CA ALA A 95 -0.18 -3.63 4.09
C ALA A 95 1.24 -3.48 4.68
N ALA A 96 2.06 -2.62 4.08
CA ALA A 96 3.42 -2.32 4.56
C ALA A 96 3.39 -1.72 5.98
N SER A 97 2.46 -0.81 6.25
CA SER A 97 2.28 -0.20 7.57
C SER A 97 1.86 -1.22 8.61
N GLY A 98 0.88 -2.08 8.29
CA GLY A 98 0.42 -3.15 9.16
C GLY A 98 1.51 -4.18 9.47
N LEU A 99 2.29 -4.56 8.46
CA LEU A 99 3.41 -5.48 8.62
C LEU A 99 4.54 -4.87 9.46
N ALA A 100 4.88 -3.61 9.22
CA ALA A 100 5.88 -2.89 10.00
C ALA A 100 5.49 -2.79 11.49
N ASP A 101 4.22 -2.49 11.78
CA ASP A 101 3.72 -2.46 13.17
C ASP A 101 3.76 -3.85 13.82
N ALA A 102 3.35 -4.91 13.09
CA ALA A 102 3.43 -6.28 13.60
C ALA A 102 4.87 -6.69 13.94
N ILE A 103 5.83 -6.38 13.06
CA ILE A 103 7.27 -6.61 13.29
C ILE A 103 7.76 -5.84 14.51
N ALA A 104 7.40 -4.56 14.64
CA ALA A 104 7.81 -3.73 15.76
C ALA A 104 7.25 -4.26 17.10
N ARG A 105 5.95 -4.63 17.13
CA ARG A 105 5.32 -5.26 18.30
C ARG A 105 5.99 -6.57 18.69
N PHE A 106 6.28 -7.43 17.72
CA PHE A 106 7.01 -8.68 17.97
C PHE A 106 8.38 -8.41 18.58
N LYS A 107 9.20 -7.56 17.95
CA LYS A 107 10.55 -7.24 18.43
C LYS A 107 10.55 -6.62 19.83
N ARG A 108 9.61 -5.71 20.11
CA ARG A 108 9.46 -5.13 21.46
C ARG A 108 9.14 -6.19 22.51
N LYS A 109 8.20 -7.09 22.21
CA LYS A 109 7.85 -8.20 23.11
C LYS A 109 9.06 -9.08 23.44
N GLU A 110 9.89 -9.38 22.44
CA GLU A 110 11.11 -10.19 22.65
C GLU A 110 12.16 -9.44 23.48
N ILE A 111 12.29 -8.12 23.27
CA ILE A 111 13.19 -7.28 24.08
C ILE A 111 12.70 -7.20 25.53
N ASP A 112 11.41 -6.97 25.75
CA ASP A 112 10.81 -6.91 27.09
C ASP A 112 11.01 -8.23 27.84
N ARG A 113 10.87 -9.37 27.14
CA ARG A 113 11.20 -10.68 27.71
C ARG A 113 12.67 -10.78 28.10
N ALA A 114 13.58 -10.40 27.21
CA ALA A 114 15.03 -10.47 27.49
C ALA A 114 15.45 -9.57 28.66
N ILE A 115 14.84 -8.38 28.80
CA ILE A 115 15.06 -7.50 29.95
C ILE A 115 14.59 -8.18 31.24
N ALA A 116 13.38 -8.74 31.27
CA ALA A 116 12.86 -9.43 32.44
C ALA A 116 13.72 -10.64 32.86
N GLU A 117 14.23 -11.41 31.88
CA GLU A 117 15.18 -12.50 32.13
C GLU A 117 16.46 -12.00 32.81
N LEU A 118 17.05 -10.90 32.29
CA LEU A 118 18.24 -10.28 32.89
C LEU A 118 17.98 -9.74 34.29
N GLU A 119 16.83 -9.10 34.52
CA GLU A 119 16.43 -8.59 35.84
C GLU A 119 16.22 -9.70 36.88
N SER A 120 15.79 -10.88 36.43
CA SER A 120 15.59 -12.05 37.29
C SER A 120 16.87 -12.86 37.56
N ALA A 121 17.97 -12.57 36.85
CA ALA A 121 19.21 -13.30 36.99
C ALA A 121 19.89 -13.04 38.35
N ASP A 122 20.60 -14.04 38.86
CA ASP A 122 21.39 -13.89 40.09
C ASP A 122 22.57 -12.93 39.84
N MET A 123 22.47 -11.72 40.41
CA MET A 123 23.45 -10.63 40.26
C MET A 123 24.39 -10.50 41.47
N THR A 124 24.66 -11.60 42.17
CA THR A 124 25.55 -11.62 43.35
C THR A 124 27.00 -11.22 43.03
N ASN A 125 27.47 -11.42 41.79
CA ASN A 125 28.77 -10.93 41.34
C ASN A 125 28.68 -9.52 40.71
N ALA A 126 29.52 -8.60 41.17
CA ALA A 126 29.60 -7.23 40.67
C ALA A 126 29.90 -7.12 39.16
N ALA A 127 30.71 -8.04 38.60
CA ALA A 127 31.00 -8.07 37.17
C ALA A 127 29.75 -8.44 36.36
N THR A 128 29.07 -9.52 36.75
CA THR A 128 27.82 -9.99 36.14
C THR A 128 26.72 -8.94 36.23
N LYS A 129 26.60 -8.25 37.37
CA LYS A 129 25.67 -7.14 37.55
C LYS A 129 25.93 -5.99 36.59
N LYS A 130 27.20 -5.61 36.40
CA LYS A 130 27.58 -4.52 35.48
C LYS A 130 27.24 -4.86 34.04
N GLU A 131 27.50 -6.09 33.62
CA GLU A 131 27.19 -6.57 32.27
C GLU A 131 25.68 -6.61 32.01
N ALA A 132 24.90 -7.14 32.95
CA ALA A 132 23.44 -7.17 32.85
C ALA A 132 22.83 -5.76 32.72
N LEU A 133 23.29 -4.81 33.55
CA LEU A 133 22.82 -3.42 33.47
C LEU A 133 23.19 -2.75 32.14
N ALA A 134 24.40 -2.98 31.63
CA ALA A 134 24.82 -2.44 30.34
C ALA A 134 23.95 -2.97 29.19
N GLU A 135 23.60 -4.26 29.25
CA GLU A 135 22.76 -4.90 28.26
C GLU A 135 21.30 -4.41 28.33
N ILE A 136 20.73 -4.25 29.52
CA ILE A 136 19.39 -3.66 29.70
C ILE A 136 19.34 -2.25 29.10
N VAL A 137 20.37 -1.42 29.30
CA VAL A 137 20.45 -0.08 28.70
C VAL A 137 20.50 -0.16 27.17
N ARG A 138 21.26 -1.11 26.61
CA ARG A 138 21.33 -1.33 25.16
C ARG A 138 19.98 -1.75 24.59
N LEU A 139 19.30 -2.69 25.25
CA LEU A 139 18.00 -3.21 24.87
C LEU A 139 16.91 -2.14 24.92
N ASN A 140 16.87 -1.31 25.97
CA ASN A 140 15.94 -0.19 26.07
C ASN A 140 16.16 0.82 24.92
N ARG A 141 17.41 1.11 24.55
CA ARG A 141 17.68 1.98 23.39
C ARG A 141 17.13 1.42 22.08
N ILE A 142 17.23 0.11 21.86
CA ILE A 142 16.68 -0.55 20.66
C ILE A 142 15.16 -0.51 20.70
N ARG A 143 14.56 -0.78 21.85
CA ARG A 143 13.12 -0.68 22.06
C ARG A 143 12.61 0.73 21.71
N ASP A 144 13.27 1.78 22.19
CA ASP A 144 12.91 3.18 21.89
C ASP A 144 13.02 3.51 20.40
N GLN A 145 13.91 2.86 19.66
CA GLN A 145 14.00 3.02 18.20
C GLN A 145 12.80 2.41 17.48
N LEU A 146 12.23 1.32 18.00
CA LEU A 146 11.06 0.66 17.41
C LEU A 146 9.76 1.46 17.56
N ASP A 147 9.75 2.47 18.43
CA ASP A 147 8.63 3.40 18.59
C ASP A 147 8.68 4.57 17.60
N LYS A 148 9.77 4.69 16.83
CA LYS A 148 9.92 5.73 15.82
C LYS A 148 9.23 5.33 14.53
N GLN A 149 8.59 6.31 13.91
CA GLN A 149 8.01 6.15 12.57
C GLN A 149 9.07 6.36 11.49
N VAL A 150 9.03 5.52 10.46
CA VAL A 150 9.77 5.72 9.21
C VAL A 150 8.82 6.39 8.21
N ARG A 151 9.29 7.46 7.55
CA ARG A 151 8.51 8.19 6.54
C ARG A 151 9.04 7.86 5.15
N TRP A 152 8.13 7.52 4.24
CA TRP A 152 8.42 7.31 2.82
C TRP A 152 7.96 8.52 2.02
N SER A 153 8.77 8.97 1.07
CA SER A 153 8.39 10.00 0.10
C SER A 153 8.02 9.31 -1.21
N LEU A 154 6.82 9.58 -1.71
CA LEU A 154 6.29 9.00 -2.94
C LEU A 154 5.90 10.12 -3.91
N PRO A 155 6.01 9.91 -5.23
CA PRO A 155 5.38 10.80 -6.21
C PRO A 155 3.89 10.90 -5.92
N GLN A 156 3.28 12.08 -6.10
CA GLN A 156 1.83 12.20 -5.97
C GLN A 156 1.15 11.41 -7.10
N TRP A 157 0.31 10.42 -6.76
CA TRP A 157 -0.35 9.55 -7.75
C TRP A 157 -1.87 9.74 -7.86
N LYS A 158 -2.47 10.54 -6.97
CA LYS A 158 -3.86 11.00 -7.05
C LYS A 158 -3.90 12.52 -7.00
N THR A 159 -4.75 13.17 -7.78
CA THR A 159 -4.97 14.62 -7.68
C THR A 159 -6.39 14.91 -7.22
N ARG A 160 -6.55 15.92 -6.36
CA ARG A 160 -7.88 16.45 -6.02
C ARG A 160 -8.15 17.60 -6.96
N GLY A 161 -9.35 17.66 -7.53
CA GLY A 161 -9.77 18.81 -8.33
C GLY A 161 -9.67 20.11 -7.53
N ASP A 162 -9.32 21.21 -8.21
CA ASP A 162 -9.30 22.54 -7.60
C ASP A 162 -10.70 22.85 -7.04
N SER A 163 -10.81 22.90 -5.72
CA SER A 163 -11.95 23.53 -5.05
C SER A 163 -11.92 25.02 -5.40
N LYS A 164 -12.73 25.41 -6.39
CA LYS A 164 -13.12 26.82 -6.54
C LYS A 164 -14.21 27.18 -5.56
#